data_AF-A0A7R9KM80-F1
#
_entry.id   AF-A0A7R9KM80-F1
#
_cell.length_a   1.000
_cell.length_b   1.000
_cell.length_c   1.000
_cell.angle_alpha   90.00
_cell.angle_beta   90.00
_cell.angle_gamma   90.00
#
_symmetry.space_group_name_H-M   'P 1'
#
loop_
_entity.id
_entity.type
_entity.pdbx_description
1 polymer ?
#
loop_
_entity_poly.entity_id
_entity_poly.type
_entity_poly.pdbx_seq_one_letter_code
_entity_poly.pdbx_strand_id
1 'polypeptide(L)'
;MGSTSVVRYRRIRDDKHYMYLDIGLEFESANNRPFVGRRQYKAMIMSAIRSLFGDFGTAVGLDLIHYRDSDYRAIIRTNAK
;
A
#
# COMPACT_ATOMS: atom_id res chain seq x y z
N MET A 1 -36.49 41.26 5.67
CA MET A 1 -35.19 41.26 4.95
C MET A 1 -34.18 40.49 5.78
N GLY A 2 -33.48 39.54 5.15
CA GLY A 2 -32.33 38.78 5.69
C GLY A 2 -32.72 37.67 6.68
N SER A 3 -32.24 36.43 6.59
CA SER A 3 -31.18 35.85 5.77
C SER A 3 -31.29 34.32 5.85
N THR A 4 -31.54 33.66 4.72
CA THR A 4 -31.49 32.19 4.64
C THR A 4 -30.04 31.76 4.56
N SER A 5 -29.51 31.20 5.65
CA SER A 5 -28.15 30.64 5.70
C SER A 5 -28.06 29.42 4.78
N VAL A 6 -27.54 29.60 3.57
CA VAL A 6 -27.24 28.49 2.67
C VAL A 6 -25.97 27.80 3.18
N VAL A 7 -26.13 26.67 3.87
CA VAL A 7 -25.01 25.78 4.20
C VAL A 7 -24.55 25.12 2.90
N ARG A 8 -23.56 25.72 2.22
CA ARG A 8 -22.85 25.08 1.11
C ARG A 8 -21.91 24.03 1.69
N TYR A 9 -22.36 22.78 1.74
CA TYR A 9 -21.43 21.67 1.95
C TYR A 9 -20.58 21.51 0.67
N ARG A 10 -19.29 21.79 0.77
CA ARG A 10 -18.34 21.44 -0.28
C ARG A 10 -18.04 19.95 -0.13
N ARG A 11 -18.74 19.10 -0.88
CA ARG A 11 -18.36 17.69 -0.99
C ARG A 11 -17.06 17.62 -1.80
N ILE A 12 -15.93 17.69 -1.11
CA ILE A 12 -14.65 17.32 -1.70
C ILE A 12 -14.72 15.79 -1.85
N ARG A 13 -15.06 15.30 -3.05
CA ARG A 13 -14.73 13.92 -3.40
C ARG A 13 -13.21 13.84 -3.32
N ASP A 14 -12.69 13.11 -2.35
CA ASP A 14 -11.29 12.70 -2.42
C ASP A 14 -11.26 11.56 -3.46
N ASP A 15 -11.09 11.93 -4.74
CA ASP A 15 -10.97 11.03 -5.89
C ASP A 15 -9.63 10.26 -5.86
N LYS A 16 -9.18 9.84 -4.68
CA LYS A 16 -8.00 9.00 -4.54
C LYS A 16 -8.35 7.60 -5.03
N HIS A 17 -8.15 7.40 -6.33
CA HIS A 17 -8.22 6.09 -6.97
C HIS A 17 -7.25 5.08 -6.32
N TYR A 18 -6.20 5.60 -5.68
CA TYR A 18 -5.15 4.80 -5.10
C TYR A 18 -4.85 5.17 -3.65
N MET A 19 -4.54 4.16 -2.85
CA MET A 19 -3.88 4.28 -1.56
C MET A 19 -2.40 3.96 -1.72
N TYR A 20 -1.56 4.67 -0.97
CA TYR A 20 -0.13 4.43 -0.91
C TYR A 20 0.23 3.97 0.50
N LEU A 21 0.98 2.87 0.58
CA LEU A 21 1.42 2.24 1.80
C LEU A 21 2.94 2.29 1.84
N ASP A 22 3.50 2.79 2.94
CA ASP A 22 4.93 2.77 3.18
C ASP A 22 5.26 1.61 4.11
N ILE A 23 5.97 0.60 3.60
CA ILE A 23 6.18 -0.70 4.26
C ILE A 23 7.66 -1.00 4.28
N GLY A 24 8.19 -1.34 5.46
CA GLY A 24 9.56 -1.86 5.65
C GLY A 24 9.53 -3.31 6.12
N LEU A 25 10.53 -4.10 5.71
CA LEU A 25 10.76 -5.42 6.28
C LEU A 25 11.73 -5.32 7.46
N GLU A 26 11.32 -5.91 8.58
CA GLU A 26 12.18 -6.09 9.75
C GLU A 26 12.48 -7.58 9.92
N PHE A 27 13.77 -7.90 10.07
CA PHE A 27 14.23 -9.26 10.26
C PHE A 27 14.69 -9.44 11.70
N GLU A 28 14.29 -10.55 12.33
CA GLU A 28 14.61 -10.86 13.73
C GLU A 28 16.13 -10.96 13.98
N SER A 29 16.89 -11.45 13.00
CA SER A 29 18.34 -11.59 13.12
C SER A 29 19.09 -10.56 12.28
N ALA A 30 19.85 -9.69 12.95
CA ALA A 30 20.73 -8.72 12.29
C ALA A 30 21.93 -9.40 11.59
N ASN A 31 22.36 -10.56 12.08
CA ASN A 31 23.58 -11.23 11.62
C ASN A 31 23.38 -12.12 10.39
N ASN A 32 22.13 -12.40 10.02
CA ASN A 32 21.80 -13.26 8.88
C ASN A 32 20.65 -12.67 8.06
N ARG A 33 20.76 -11.40 7.68
CA ARG A 33 19.75 -10.74 6.86
C ARG A 33 19.80 -11.32 5.44
N PRO A 34 18.70 -11.89 4.92
CA PRO A 34 18.67 -12.36 3.56
C PRO A 34 18.78 -11.19 2.58
N PHE A 35 19.44 -11.41 1.44
CA PHE A 35 19.32 -10.49 0.33
C PHE A 35 17.91 -10.61 -0.25
N VAL A 36 17.11 -9.55 -0.07
CA VAL A 36 15.78 -9.43 -0.65
C VAL A 36 15.85 -8.34 -1.72
N GLY A 37 15.81 -8.75 -2.98
CA GLY A 37 15.66 -7.84 -4.10
C GLY A 37 14.19 -7.49 -4.34
N ARG A 38 13.97 -6.48 -5.18
CA ARG A 38 12.65 -5.96 -5.55
C ARG A 38 11.62 -7.04 -5.91
N ARG A 39 12.04 -8.06 -6.66
CA ARG A 39 11.16 -9.16 -7.10
C ARG A 39 10.78 -10.07 -5.94
N GLN A 40 11.73 -10.41 -5.07
CA GLN A 40 11.47 -11.22 -3.87
C GLN A 40 10.55 -10.47 -2.90
N TYR A 41 10.80 -9.17 -2.69
CA TYR A 41 9.94 -8.31 -1.88
C TYR A 41 8.48 -8.35 -2.38
N LYS A 42 8.25 -8.11 -3.68
CA LYS A 42 6.89 -8.15 -4.25
C LYS A 42 6.25 -9.54 -4.10
N ALA A 43 7.02 -10.61 -4.32
CA ALA A 43 6.53 -11.97 -4.17
C ALA A 43 6.12 -12.29 -2.73
N MET A 44 6.88 -11.84 -1.73
CA MET A 44 6.55 -12.01 -0.30
C MET A 44 5.21 -11.35 0.04
N ILE A 45 5.02 -10.09 -0.38
CA ILE A 45 3.76 -9.36 -0.14
C ILE A 45 2.58 -10.07 -0.82
N MET A 46 2.71 -10.44 -2.09
CA MET A 46 1.65 -11.16 -2.82
C MET A 46 1.33 -12.51 -2.18
N SER A 47 2.35 -13.24 -1.72
CA SER A 47 2.18 -14.51 -1.02
C SER A 47 1.47 -14.34 0.32
N ALA A 48 1.81 -13.31 1.09
CA ALA A 48 1.15 -13.00 2.35
C ALA A 48 -0.34 -12.70 2.15
N ILE A 49 -0.66 -11.85 1.17
CA ILE A 49 -2.06 -11.51 0.84
C ILE A 49 -2.83 -12.74 0.39
N ARG A 50 -2.23 -13.59 -0.46
CA ARG A 50 -2.86 -14.85 -0.86
C ARG A 50 -3.09 -15.78 0.33
N SER A 51 -2.16 -15.86 1.28
CA SER A 51 -2.33 -16.71 2.46
C SER A 51 -3.47 -16.25 3.37
N LEU A 52 -3.74 -14.95 3.43
CA LEU A 52 -4.79 -14.36 4.27
C LEU A 52 -6.16 -14.37 3.59
N PHE A 53 -6.22 -14.12 2.28
CA PHE A 53 -7.48 -13.87 1.56
C PHE A 53 -7.75 -14.88 0.44
N GLY A 54 -6.92 -15.92 0.32
CA GLY A 54 -7.00 -16.88 -0.77
C GLY A 54 -6.77 -16.25 -2.14
N ASP A 55 -7.34 -16.86 -3.17
CA ASP A 55 -7.16 -16.37 -4.56
C ASP A 55 -7.85 -15.02 -4.80
N PHE A 56 -8.88 -14.64 -4.01
CA PHE A 56 -9.47 -13.30 -4.06
C PHE A 56 -8.45 -12.20 -3.74
N GLY A 57 -7.55 -12.43 -2.78
CA GLY A 57 -6.49 -11.49 -2.44
C GLY A 57 -5.50 -11.25 -3.59
N THR A 58 -5.34 -12.20 -4.49
CA THR A 58 -4.42 -12.07 -5.64
C THR A 58 -4.94 -11.13 -6.72
N ALA A 59 -6.25 -10.86 -6.73
CA ALA A 59 -6.88 -9.89 -7.62
C ALA A 59 -6.63 -8.44 -7.18
N VAL A 60 -6.11 -8.22 -5.98
CA VAL A 60 -5.75 -6.89 -5.50
C VAL A 60 -4.57 -6.36 -6.33
N GLY A 61 -4.84 -5.31 -7.11
CA GLY A 61 -3.81 -4.62 -7.88
C GLY A 61 -2.79 -3.97 -6.95
N LEU A 62 -1.55 -4.45 -7.01
CA LEU A 62 -0.42 -3.92 -6.23
C LEU A 62 0.76 -3.56 -7.12
N ASP A 63 1.12 -2.28 -7.04
CA ASP A 63 2.28 -1.73 -7.70
C ASP A 63 3.33 -1.33 -6.67
N LEU A 64 4.54 -1.82 -6.88
CA LEU A 64 5.70 -1.41 -6.10
C LEU A 64 6.30 -0.19 -6.78
N ILE A 65 6.11 1.01 -6.21
CA ILE A 65 6.47 2.29 -6.83
C ILE A 65 7.96 2.54 -6.65
N HIS A 66 8.42 2.51 -5.40
CA HIS A 66 9.81 2.74 -5.03
C HIS A 66 10.23 1.64 -4.07
N TYR A 67 11.41 1.05 -4.30
CA TYR A 67 12.00 0.04 -3.44
C TYR A 67 13.42 0.45 -3.12
N ARG A 68 13.79 0.36 -1.85
CA ARG A 68 15.12 0.67 -1.35
C ARG A 68 15.77 -0.59 -0.81
N ASP A 69 16.86 -1.00 -1.43
CA ASP A 69 17.62 -2.19 -1.01
C ASP A 69 18.33 -1.99 0.35
N SER A 70 18.62 -0.75 0.75
CA SER A 70 19.40 -0.44 1.96
C SER A 70 18.68 -0.77 3.26
N ASP A 71 17.35 -0.63 3.28
CA ASP A 71 16.50 -0.83 4.46
C ASP A 71 15.23 -1.64 4.16
N TYR A 72 15.19 -2.31 3.01
CA TYR A 72 14.07 -3.16 2.59
C TYR A 72 12.71 -2.45 2.69
N ARG A 73 12.67 -1.16 2.34
CA ARG A 73 11.48 -0.31 2.43
C ARG A 73 10.91 -0.02 1.06
N ALA A 74 9.59 -0.04 0.95
CA ALA A 74 8.90 0.19 -0.30
C ALA A 74 7.63 1.02 -0.14
N ILE A 75 7.35 1.83 -1.16
CA ILE A 75 6.03 2.44 -1.36
C ILE A 75 5.20 1.52 -2.26
N ILE A 76 4.12 0.96 -1.70
CA ILE A 76 3.16 0.14 -2.41
C ILE A 76 1.94 0.99 -2.75
N ARG A 77 1.49 0.93 -4.00
CA ARG A 77 0.24 1.53 -4.45
C ARG A 77 -0.81 0.44 -4.63
N THR A 78 -2.01 0.68 -4.13
CA THR A 78 -3.18 -0.18 -4.34
C THR A 78 -4.43 0.63 -4.62
N ASN A 79 -5.49 0.01 -5.12
CA ASN A 79 -6.77 0.70 -5.32
C ASN A 79 -7.43 1.01 -3.98
N ALA A 80 -8.02 2.19 -3.84
CA ALA A 80 -8.72 2.61 -2.62
C ALA A 80 -10.16 2.08 -2.52
N LYS A 81 -10.64 1.36 -3.54
CA LYS A 81 -12.02 0.89 -3.71
C LYS A 81 -12.05 -0.56 -4.15
#